data_AF-A0A9Q0Z302-F1
#
_entry.id   AF-A0A9Q0Z302-F1
#
_cell.length_a   1.000
_cell.length_b   1.000
_cell.length_c   1.000
_cell.angle_alpha   90.00
_cell.angle_beta   90.00
_cell.angle_gamma   90.00
#
_symmetry.space_group_name_H-M   'P 1'
#
loop_
_entity.id
_entity.type
_entity.pdbx_description
1 polymer ?
#
loop_
_entity_poly.entity_id
_entity_poly.type
_entity_poly.pdbx_seq_one_letter_code
_entity_poly.pdbx_strand_id
1 'polypeptide(L)'
;MNDARFGTKSKLMAYAPPSSIGGSALALHYANVIIVIEKLLRYPHLVGEEARDDLYQMLPTSLRVSLRTHLKSYAKNLAIYDAPLAHDWKETLDGILRWLAPLAHNFIRWQSERNFEQHQIVNRTNVLLLQTLYFADRGKTEAAICELLVGMNYICRYEHQQNALLDCASSFDYEDCMQWQLQCRASFVN
;
A
#
# COMPACT_ATOMS: atom_id res chain seq x y z
N MET A 1 10.85 24.69 44.49
CA MET A 1 10.37 23.31 44.27
C MET A 1 9.05 23.40 43.53
N ASN A 2 9.00 22.95 42.28
CA ASN A 2 7.79 22.54 41.56
C ASN A 2 8.28 21.92 40.25
N ASP A 3 8.72 20.67 40.35
CA ASP A 3 9.13 19.86 39.22
C ASP A 3 7.90 19.49 38.39
N ALA A 4 8.00 19.78 37.10
CA ALA A 4 6.97 19.49 36.13
C ALA A 4 6.77 17.96 36.03
N ARG A 5 5.57 17.50 36.40
CA ARG A 5 5.08 16.16 36.09
C ARG A 5 4.91 16.02 34.57
N PHE A 6 6.00 15.76 33.86
CA PHE A 6 5.90 15.14 32.55
C PHE A 6 5.44 13.70 32.76
N GLY A 7 4.20 13.45 32.37
CA GLY A 7 3.53 12.17 32.49
C GLY A 7 4.39 11.02 31.97
N THR A 8 4.14 9.85 32.55
CA THR A 8 4.77 8.54 32.30
C THR A 8 4.75 8.16 30.81
N LYS A 9 5.51 8.87 29.96
CA LYS A 9 5.84 8.43 28.61
C LYS A 9 6.60 7.13 28.80
N SER A 10 5.91 6.02 28.55
CA SER A 10 6.30 4.66 28.92
C SER A 10 7.80 4.46 28.76
N LYS A 11 8.51 4.14 29.86
CA LYS A 11 9.95 3.85 29.90
C LYS A 11 10.38 2.89 28.77
N LEU A 12 9.46 2.06 28.29
CA LEU A 12 9.64 1.15 27.17
C LEU A 12 10.00 1.85 25.85
N MET A 13 9.37 2.99 25.54
CA MET A 13 9.62 3.74 24.31
C MET A 13 11.04 4.28 24.23
N ALA A 14 11.65 4.60 25.38
CA ALA A 14 13.02 5.09 25.46
C ALA A 14 14.08 4.04 25.10
N TYR A 15 13.73 2.75 25.05
CA TYR A 15 14.66 1.69 24.66
C TYR A 15 14.72 1.47 23.14
N ALA A 16 13.90 2.16 22.35
CA ALA A 16 13.95 2.04 20.90
C ALA A 16 15.25 2.67 20.38
N PRO A 17 16.13 1.90 19.71
CA PRO A 17 17.37 2.45 19.17
C PRO A 17 17.06 3.45 18.04
N PRO A 18 17.93 4.42 17.75
CA PRO A 18 17.72 5.36 16.64
C PRO A 18 17.54 4.67 15.27
N SER A 19 18.09 3.47 15.10
CA SER A 19 17.92 2.63 13.90
C SER A 19 16.57 1.92 13.80
N SER A 20 15.73 1.98 14.84
CA SER A 20 14.36 1.48 14.79
C SER A 20 13.38 2.53 14.28
N ILE A 21 12.21 2.09 13.80
CA ILE A 21 11.18 3.00 13.30
C ILE A 21 10.71 3.97 14.41
N GLY A 22 10.47 3.46 15.62
CA GLY A 22 10.05 4.24 16.78
C GLY A 22 11.11 5.23 17.26
N GLY A 23 12.37 4.79 17.33
CA GLY A 23 13.50 5.64 17.70
C GLY A 23 13.84 6.72 16.67
N SER A 24 13.50 6.48 15.39
CA SER A 24 13.56 7.50 14.31
C SER A 24 12.31 8.39 14.24
N ALA A 25 11.32 8.22 15.13
CA ALA A 25 10.04 8.94 15.11
C ALA A 25 9.21 8.77 13.81
N LEU A 26 9.37 7.65 13.11
CA LEU A 26 8.70 7.38 11.83
C LEU A 26 7.49 6.43 11.95
N ALA A 27 7.22 5.91 13.14
CA ALA A 27 6.25 4.82 13.34
C ALA A 27 4.84 5.15 12.84
N LEU A 28 4.32 6.34 13.16
CA LEU A 28 3.01 6.78 12.68
C LEU A 28 2.97 6.91 11.17
N HIS A 29 4.00 7.51 10.61
CA HIS A 29 4.05 7.81 9.19
C HIS A 29 4.17 6.52 8.36
N TYR A 30 5.02 5.58 8.79
CA TYR A 30 5.17 4.29 8.12
C TYR A 30 3.92 3.43 8.28
N ALA A 31 3.30 3.39 9.47
CA ALA A 31 2.05 2.67 9.67
C ALA A 31 0.96 3.16 8.72
N ASN A 32 0.83 4.48 8.55
CA ASN A 32 -0.13 5.06 7.61
C ASN A 32 0.18 4.66 6.16
N VAL A 33 1.43 4.74 5.71
CA VAL A 33 1.84 4.32 4.35
C VAL A 33 1.49 2.85 4.11
N ILE A 34 1.83 1.95 5.04
CA ILE A 34 1.54 0.51 4.94
C ILE A 34 0.04 0.26 4.81
N ILE A 35 -0.78 0.90 5.65
CA ILE A 35 -2.24 0.74 5.66
C ILE A 35 -2.87 1.29 4.37
N VAL A 36 -2.36 2.41 3.84
CA VAL A 36 -2.83 2.95 2.56
C VAL A 36 -2.52 1.98 1.43
N ILE A 37 -1.29 1.46 1.37
CA ILE A 37 -0.90 0.46 0.35
C ILE A 37 -1.79 -0.78 0.43
N GLU A 38 -2.00 -1.34 1.63
CA GLU A 38 -2.88 -2.50 1.83
C GLU A 38 -4.31 -2.24 1.29
N LYS A 39 -4.86 -1.06 1.55
CA LYS A 39 -6.19 -0.66 1.05
C LYS A 39 -6.22 -0.54 -0.47
N LEU A 40 -5.21 0.09 -1.08
CA LEU A 40 -5.13 0.25 -2.53
C LEU A 40 -5.01 -1.12 -3.23
N LEU A 41 -4.25 -2.04 -2.65
CA LEU A 41 -4.07 -3.39 -3.17
C LEU A 41 -5.34 -4.26 -3.12
N ARG A 42 -6.38 -3.83 -2.40
CA ARG A 42 -7.68 -4.53 -2.39
C ARG A 42 -8.44 -4.37 -3.71
N TYR A 43 -8.27 -3.24 -4.39
CA TYR A 43 -8.87 -2.95 -5.70
C TYR A 43 -7.89 -2.18 -6.61
N PRO A 44 -6.80 -2.83 -7.07
CA PRO A 44 -5.74 -2.13 -7.80
C PRO A 44 -6.21 -1.47 -9.11
N HIS A 45 -7.19 -2.06 -9.80
CA HIS A 45 -7.84 -1.49 -10.98
C HIS A 45 -8.62 -0.18 -10.74
N LEU A 46 -8.97 0.16 -9.48
CA LEU A 46 -9.63 1.43 -9.15
C LEU A 46 -8.63 2.51 -8.74
N VAL A 47 -7.34 2.18 -8.70
CA VAL A 47 -6.29 3.09 -8.25
C VAL A 47 -5.92 4.06 -9.38
N GLY A 48 -6.60 5.20 -9.41
CA GLY A 48 -6.33 6.30 -10.33
C GLY A 48 -5.02 7.05 -10.03
N GLU A 49 -4.67 8.00 -10.90
CA GLU A 49 -3.44 8.79 -10.76
C GLU A 49 -3.40 9.57 -9.44
N GLU A 50 -4.50 10.22 -9.07
CA GLU A 50 -4.61 11.03 -7.84
C GLU A 50 -4.28 10.21 -6.58
N ALA A 51 -4.83 8.99 -6.45
CA ALA A 51 -4.57 8.12 -5.31
C ALA A 51 -3.10 7.68 -5.22
N ARG A 52 -2.43 7.50 -6.37
CA ARG A 52 -0.98 7.21 -6.40
C ARG A 52 -0.18 8.45 -6.01
N ASP A 53 -0.54 9.61 -6.52
CA ASP A 53 0.15 10.86 -6.23
C ASP A 53 0.05 11.21 -4.74
N ASP A 54 -1.13 11.06 -4.14
CA ASP A 54 -1.34 11.21 -2.71
C ASP A 54 -0.44 10.26 -1.90
N LEU A 55 -0.36 8.98 -2.30
CA LEU A 55 0.55 8.03 -1.66
C LEU A 55 2.02 8.47 -1.76
N TYR A 56 2.47 8.93 -2.93
CA TYR A 56 3.85 9.42 -3.09
C TYR A 56 4.12 10.70 -2.29
N GLN A 57 3.13 11.59 -2.17
CA GLN A 57 3.24 12.77 -1.31
C GLN A 57 3.29 12.41 0.17
N MET A 58 2.59 11.35 0.58
CA MET A 58 2.66 10.77 1.92
C MET A 58 3.98 10.03 2.20
N LEU A 59 4.91 9.88 1.26
CA LEU A 59 6.19 9.23 1.56
C LEU A 59 7.15 10.19 2.27
N PRO A 60 7.73 9.80 3.42
CA PRO A 60 8.75 10.56 4.10
C PRO A 60 10.04 10.55 3.29
N THR A 61 10.88 11.56 3.48
CA THR A 61 12.13 11.73 2.74
C THR A 61 13.02 10.49 2.75
N SER A 62 13.09 9.78 3.87
CA SER A 62 13.91 8.57 3.99
C SER A 62 13.43 7.44 3.05
N LEU A 63 12.11 7.21 2.98
CA LEU A 63 11.51 6.26 2.04
C LEU A 63 11.67 6.70 0.59
N ARG A 64 11.56 8.00 0.28
CA ARG A 64 11.82 8.49 -1.10
C ARG A 64 13.26 8.21 -1.54
N VAL A 65 14.23 8.41 -0.65
CA VAL A 65 15.65 8.10 -0.91
C VAL A 65 15.85 6.59 -1.10
N SER A 66 15.32 5.77 -0.18
CA SER A 66 15.36 4.31 -0.28
C SER A 66 14.72 3.81 -1.57
N LEU A 67 13.54 4.33 -1.92
CA LEU A 67 12.85 3.92 -3.14
C LEU A 67 13.69 4.22 -4.38
N ARG A 68 14.38 5.37 -4.43
CA ARG A 68 15.26 5.73 -5.55
C ARG A 68 16.48 4.81 -5.67
N THR A 69 17.05 4.34 -4.56
CA THR A 69 18.18 3.40 -4.61
C THR A 69 17.74 2.03 -5.07
N HIS A 70 16.58 1.56 -4.62
CA HIS A 70 16.01 0.26 -4.95
C HIS A 70 15.33 0.23 -6.34
N LEU A 71 14.81 1.35 -6.85
CA LEU A 71 14.21 1.43 -8.19
C LEU A 71 15.18 0.99 -9.30
N LYS A 72 16.48 1.26 -9.15
CA LYS A 72 17.50 0.83 -10.12
C LYS A 72 17.58 -0.68 -10.26
N SER A 73 17.39 -1.44 -9.17
CA SER A 73 17.37 -2.91 -9.25
C SER A 73 16.07 -3.44 -9.84
N TYR A 74 14.94 -2.76 -9.60
CA TYR A 74 13.62 -3.20 -10.07
C TYR A 74 13.27 -2.77 -11.51
N ALA A 75 13.96 -1.78 -12.08
CA ALA A 75 13.70 -1.24 -13.42
C ALA A 75 13.67 -2.29 -14.53
N LYS A 76 14.42 -3.39 -14.41
CA LYS A 76 14.44 -4.47 -15.40
C LYS A 76 13.12 -5.23 -15.49
N ASN A 77 12.35 -5.29 -14.40
CA ASN A 77 11.09 -6.05 -14.32
C ASN A 77 9.86 -5.19 -14.63
N LEU A 78 10.00 -3.87 -14.81
CA LEU A 78 8.89 -2.93 -15.00
C LEU A 78 8.52 -2.67 -16.47
N ALA A 79 9.26 -3.24 -17.42
CA ALA A 79 9.08 -2.99 -18.86
C ALA A 79 8.05 -3.90 -19.54
N ILE A 80 7.71 -5.04 -18.94
CA ILE A 80 6.79 -6.03 -19.49
C ILE A 80 5.70 -6.33 -18.46
N TYR A 81 4.45 -6.04 -18.82
CA TYR A 81 3.26 -6.30 -18.01
C TYR A 81 2.61 -7.60 -18.49
N ASP A 82 3.04 -8.74 -17.94
CA ASP A 82 2.51 -10.05 -18.29
C ASP A 82 1.87 -10.76 -17.08
N ALA A 83 1.03 -11.76 -17.38
CA ALA A 83 0.25 -12.46 -16.36
C ALA A 83 1.11 -13.25 -15.34
N PRO A 84 2.17 -13.98 -15.75
CA PRO A 84 3.03 -14.69 -14.81
C PRO A 84 3.72 -13.74 -13.82
N LEU A 85 4.33 -12.65 -14.30
CA LEU A 85 4.99 -11.70 -13.40
C LEU A 85 3.99 -10.97 -12.51
N ALA A 86 2.79 -10.66 -13.01
CA ALA A 86 1.71 -10.12 -12.18
C ALA A 86 1.31 -11.08 -11.05
N HIS A 87 1.30 -12.39 -11.31
CA HIS A 87 1.03 -13.39 -10.28
C HIS A 87 2.14 -13.42 -9.21
N ASP A 88 3.40 -13.46 -9.62
CA ASP A 88 4.56 -13.44 -8.70
C ASP A 88 4.56 -12.19 -7.82
N TRP A 89 4.22 -11.03 -8.40
CA TRP A 89 4.05 -9.80 -7.64
C TRP A 89 2.91 -9.88 -6.63
N LYS A 90 1.75 -10.45 -7.00
CA LYS A 90 0.63 -10.63 -6.06
C LYS A 90 1.04 -11.51 -4.87
N GLU A 91 1.72 -12.62 -5.10
CA GLU A 91 2.22 -13.48 -4.02
C GLU A 91 3.26 -12.77 -3.13
N THR A 92 4.17 -12.02 -3.75
CA THR A 92 5.19 -11.24 -3.02
C THR A 92 4.54 -10.19 -2.12
N LEU A 93 3.58 -9.43 -2.67
CA LEU A 93 2.86 -8.38 -1.94
C LEU A 93 2.06 -8.96 -0.76
N ASP A 94 1.33 -10.05 -0.99
CA ASP A 94 0.59 -10.75 0.07
C ASP A 94 1.54 -11.26 1.16
N GLY A 95 2.66 -11.87 0.76
CA GLY A 95 3.70 -12.34 1.66
C GLY A 95 4.25 -11.25 2.58
N ILE A 96 4.51 -10.06 2.04
CA ILE A 96 4.98 -8.91 2.82
C ILE A 96 3.88 -8.35 3.73
N LEU A 97 2.68 -8.13 3.19
CA LEU A 97 1.57 -7.54 3.96
C LEU A 97 1.10 -8.46 5.09
N ARG A 98 1.16 -9.78 4.91
CA ARG A 98 0.77 -10.77 5.93
C ARG A 98 1.45 -10.55 7.27
N TRP A 99 2.72 -10.12 7.28
CA TRP A 99 3.44 -9.83 8.52
C TRP A 99 3.50 -8.33 8.84
N LEU A 100 3.50 -7.45 7.84
CA LEU A 100 3.69 -6.00 8.06
C LEU A 100 2.38 -5.27 8.40
N ALA A 101 1.27 -5.61 7.74
CA ALA A 101 -0.02 -4.94 7.94
C ALA A 101 -0.55 -5.09 9.38
N PRO A 102 -0.52 -6.29 10.02
CA PRO A 102 -0.96 -6.42 11.41
C PRO A 102 -0.18 -5.52 12.38
N LEU A 103 1.14 -5.36 12.16
CA LEU A 103 1.98 -4.50 12.99
C LEU A 103 1.65 -3.01 12.82
N ALA A 104 1.29 -2.59 11.60
CA ALA A 104 0.88 -1.22 11.30
C ALA A 104 -0.48 -0.89 11.93
N HIS A 105 -1.48 -1.77 11.77
CA HIS A 105 -2.78 -1.61 12.42
C HIS A 105 -2.68 -1.58 13.94
N ASN A 106 -1.85 -2.47 14.50
CA ASN A 106 -1.55 -2.49 15.93
C ASN A 106 -0.94 -1.16 16.40
N PHE A 107 -0.04 -0.55 15.61
CA PHE A 107 0.52 0.75 15.95
C PHE A 107 -0.55 1.86 15.99
N ILE A 108 -1.44 1.93 14.98
CA ILE A 108 -2.52 2.93 14.96
C ILE A 108 -3.47 2.75 16.15
N ARG A 109 -3.89 1.51 16.44
CA ARG A 109 -4.72 1.21 17.60
C ARG A 109 -4.02 1.61 18.90
N TRP A 110 -2.78 1.16 19.08
CA TRP A 110 -1.98 1.47 20.26
C TRP A 110 -1.78 2.98 20.47
N GLN A 111 -1.56 3.73 19.39
CA GLN A 111 -1.39 5.18 19.44
C GLN A 111 -2.71 5.88 19.77
N SER A 112 -3.83 5.44 19.18
CA SER A 112 -5.16 5.99 19.48
C SER A 112 -5.56 5.79 20.94
N GLU A 113 -5.24 4.65 21.54
CA GLU A 113 -5.56 4.36 22.94
C GLU A 113 -4.85 5.29 23.94
N ARG A 114 -3.78 5.98 23.52
CA ARG A 114 -2.95 6.86 24.36
C ARG A 114 -3.11 8.34 24.07
N ASN A 115 -3.74 8.69 22.96
CA ASN A 115 -4.03 10.08 22.59
C ASN A 115 -5.38 10.56 23.16
N PHE A 116 -6.14 9.71 23.87
CA PHE A 116 -7.44 10.08 24.45
C PHE A 116 -7.36 10.25 25.97
N GLU A 117 -7.30 11.50 26.41
CA GLU A 117 -7.95 11.91 27.64
C GLU A 117 -9.47 11.71 27.45
N GLN A 118 -10.02 10.50 27.67
CA GLN A 118 -11.43 10.19 28.04
C GLN A 118 -11.91 8.77 27.64
N HIS A 119 -12.40 8.04 28.66
CA HIS A 119 -13.46 7.00 28.67
C HIS A 119 -13.23 5.64 27.94
N GLN A 120 -13.11 4.51 28.65
CA GLN A 120 -14.12 3.69 29.38
C GLN A 120 -14.99 2.79 28.46
N ILE A 121 -15.02 1.49 28.82
CA ILE A 121 -16.03 0.46 28.50
C ILE A 121 -16.13 -0.03 27.05
N VAL A 122 -15.12 -0.75 26.57
CA VAL A 122 -15.29 -1.94 25.72
C VAL A 122 -14.14 -2.87 26.11
N ASN A 123 -14.30 -4.19 26.07
CA ASN A 123 -13.19 -5.15 26.24
C ASN A 123 -12.05 -4.85 25.24
N ARG A 124 -11.14 -3.94 25.60
CA ARG A 124 -10.00 -3.55 24.77
C ARG A 124 -8.94 -4.60 24.98
N THR A 125 -8.72 -5.43 23.96
CA THR A 125 -7.46 -6.18 23.84
C THR A 125 -6.32 -5.17 23.77
N ASN A 126 -5.68 -4.91 24.91
CA ASN A 126 -4.54 -4.00 25.00
C ASN A 126 -3.46 -4.48 24.04
N VAL A 127 -3.18 -3.70 22.98
CA VAL A 127 -2.07 -3.98 22.09
C VAL A 127 -0.78 -3.64 22.82
N LEU A 128 0.21 -4.54 22.77
CA LEU A 128 1.53 -4.26 23.33
C LEU A 128 2.37 -3.48 22.33
N LEU A 129 3.24 -2.58 22.80
CA LEU A 129 4.13 -1.81 21.92
C LEU A 129 5.04 -2.73 21.08
N LEU A 130 5.42 -3.90 21.62
CA LEU A 130 6.21 -4.91 20.92
C LEU A 130 5.45 -5.60 19.78
N GLN A 131 4.11 -5.62 19.83
CA GLN A 131 3.25 -6.15 18.75
C GLN A 131 3.03 -5.12 17.63
N THR A 132 3.73 -4.00 17.68
CA THR A 132 3.71 -2.94 16.67
C THR A 132 5.04 -2.88 15.96
N LEU A 133 5.09 -2.15 14.85
CA LEU A 133 6.32 -1.87 14.13
C LEU A 133 7.29 -0.89 14.84
N TYR A 134 6.96 -0.43 16.05
CA TYR A 134 7.77 0.56 16.78
C TYR A 134 9.23 0.15 16.99
N PHE A 135 9.49 -1.13 17.29
CA PHE A 135 10.86 -1.64 17.49
C PHE A 135 11.45 -2.29 16.24
N ALA A 136 10.74 -2.27 15.11
CA ALA A 136 11.24 -2.86 13.88
C ALA A 136 12.47 -2.08 13.37
N ASP A 137 13.39 -2.80 12.72
CA ASP A 137 14.54 -2.21 12.06
C ASP A 137 14.07 -1.30 10.92
N ARG A 138 14.55 -0.05 10.92
CA ARG A 138 14.12 0.95 9.94
C ARG A 138 14.51 0.54 8.52
N GLY A 139 15.77 0.14 8.31
CA GLY A 139 16.28 -0.16 6.96
C GLY A 139 15.57 -1.36 6.34
N LYS A 140 15.36 -2.44 7.09
CA LYS A 140 14.60 -3.62 6.64
C LYS A 140 13.14 -3.27 6.33
N THR A 141 12.53 -2.41 7.14
CA THR A 141 11.15 -2.00 6.91
C THR A 141 11.04 -1.06 5.70
N GLU A 142 11.98 -0.14 5.51
CA GLU A 142 12.05 0.72 4.34
C GLU A 142 12.21 -0.11 3.05
N ALA A 143 13.05 -1.15 3.06
CA ALA A 143 13.20 -2.06 1.93
C ALA A 143 11.88 -2.79 1.60
N ALA A 144 11.20 -3.35 2.61
CA ALA A 144 9.92 -4.01 2.43
C ALA A 144 8.82 -3.05 1.91
N ILE A 145 8.77 -1.81 2.40
CA ILE A 145 7.85 -0.78 1.88
C ILE A 145 8.20 -0.42 0.44
N CYS A 146 9.48 -0.36 0.08
CA CYS A 146 9.89 -0.11 -1.31
C CYS A 146 9.44 -1.24 -2.25
N GLU A 147 9.56 -2.49 -1.82
CA GLU A 147 9.04 -3.65 -2.56
C GLU A 147 7.52 -3.56 -2.75
N LEU A 148 6.80 -3.20 -1.68
CA LEU A 148 5.35 -2.97 -1.77
C LEU A 148 5.00 -1.88 -2.78
N LEU A 149 5.69 -0.75 -2.76
CA LEU A 149 5.44 0.38 -3.68
C LEU A 149 5.70 0.01 -5.14
N VAL A 150 6.79 -0.73 -5.40
CA VAL A 150 7.14 -1.19 -6.75
C VAL A 150 6.13 -2.21 -7.25
N GLY A 151 5.82 -3.24 -6.45
CA GLY A 151 4.86 -4.26 -6.83
C GLY A 151 3.46 -3.69 -7.01
N MET A 152 3.01 -2.80 -6.12
CA MET A 152 1.72 -2.12 -6.27
C MET A 152 1.67 -1.31 -7.57
N ASN A 153 2.72 -0.57 -7.91
CA ASN A 153 2.77 0.17 -9.18
C ASN A 153 2.62 -0.76 -10.38
N TYR A 154 3.31 -1.91 -10.35
CA TYR A 154 3.20 -2.92 -11.39
C TYR A 154 1.78 -3.48 -11.51
N ILE A 155 1.18 -3.93 -10.39
CA ILE A 155 -0.16 -4.52 -10.38
C ILE A 155 -1.22 -3.52 -10.84
N CYS A 156 -1.16 -2.27 -10.36
CA CYS A 156 -2.09 -1.23 -10.83
C CYS A 156 -1.99 -1.06 -12.34
N ARG A 157 -0.78 -0.93 -12.90
CA ARG A 157 -0.59 -0.78 -14.36
C ARG A 157 -1.09 -1.99 -15.14
N TYR A 158 -0.77 -3.20 -14.66
CA TYR A 158 -1.20 -4.44 -15.28
C TYR A 158 -2.73 -4.55 -15.33
N GLU A 159 -3.43 -4.31 -14.21
CA GLU A 159 -4.90 -4.40 -14.16
C GLU A 159 -5.59 -3.32 -15.00
N HIS A 160 -5.06 -2.09 -15.03
CA HIS A 160 -5.57 -1.05 -15.92
C HIS A 160 -5.43 -1.42 -17.40
N GLN A 161 -4.29 -2.02 -17.78
CA GLN A 161 -4.07 -2.48 -19.16
C GLN A 161 -5.04 -3.62 -19.51
N GLN A 162 -5.26 -4.58 -18.62
CA GLN A 162 -6.22 -5.66 -18.83
C GLN A 162 -7.66 -5.14 -18.96
N ASN A 163 -8.07 -4.21 -18.11
CA ASN A 163 -9.40 -3.60 -18.20
C ASN A 163 -9.60 -2.84 -19.51
N ALA A 164 -8.61 -2.05 -19.94
CA ALA A 164 -8.69 -1.35 -21.22
C ALA A 164 -8.84 -2.33 -22.41
N LEU A 165 -8.14 -3.47 -22.38
CA LEU A 165 -8.28 -4.51 -23.40
C LEU A 165 -9.67 -5.17 -23.38
N LEU A 166 -10.23 -5.43 -22.20
CA LEU A 166 -11.59 -5.95 -22.03
C LEU A 166 -12.64 -4.97 -22.54
N ASP A 167 -12.49 -3.68 -22.22
CA ASP A 167 -13.38 -2.61 -22.70
C ASP A 167 -13.32 -2.52 -24.24
N CYS A 168 -12.13 -2.56 -24.84
CA CYS A 168 -11.98 -2.60 -26.31
C CYS A 168 -12.64 -3.84 -26.94
N ALA A 169 -12.49 -5.02 -26.32
CA ALA A 169 -13.11 -6.25 -26.83
C ALA A 169 -14.65 -6.19 -26.74
N SER A 170 -15.18 -5.72 -25.61
CA SER A 170 -16.63 -5.59 -25.42
C SER A 170 -17.27 -4.54 -26.34
N SER A 171 -16.52 -3.50 -26.72
CA SER A 171 -16.97 -2.49 -27.70
C SER A 171 -17.09 -3.05 -29.12
N PHE A 172 -16.42 -4.15 -29.44
CA PHE A 172 -16.37 -4.71 -30.81
C PHE A 172 -17.48 -5.74 -31.11
N ASP A 173 -18.27 -6.15 -30.11
CA ASP A 173 -19.00 -7.42 -30.18
C ASP A 173 -20.53 -7.33 -30.39
N TYR A 174 -21.13 -6.15 -30.58
CA TYR A 174 -22.60 -6.10 -30.83
C TYR A 174 -23.07 -5.12 -31.92
N GLU A 175 -22.56 -3.89 -31.96
CA GLU A 175 -23.01 -2.90 -32.94
C GLU A 175 -22.44 -3.15 -34.35
N ASP A 176 -21.16 -3.49 -34.48
CA ASP A 176 -20.52 -3.73 -35.77
C ASP A 176 -21.03 -5.01 -36.47
N CYS A 177 -21.32 -6.07 -35.72
CA CYS A 177 -21.89 -7.32 -36.26
C CYS A 177 -23.32 -7.11 -36.78
N MET A 178 -24.14 -6.37 -36.03
CA MET A 178 -25.51 -6.04 -36.42
C MET A 178 -25.55 -5.07 -37.61
N GLN A 179 -24.65 -4.09 -37.65
CA GLN A 179 -24.52 -3.15 -38.76
C GLN A 179 -24.06 -3.85 -40.04
N TRP A 180 -23.09 -4.76 -39.95
CA TRP A 180 -22.66 -5.59 -41.07
C TRP A 180 -23.78 -6.50 -41.58
N GLN A 181 -24.54 -7.16 -40.68
CA GLN A 181 -25.71 -7.96 -41.07
C GLN A 181 -26.79 -7.14 -41.78
N LEU A 182 -27.12 -5.94 -41.28
CA LEU A 182 -28.10 -5.05 -41.91
C LEU A 182 -27.65 -4.60 -43.31
N GLN A 183 -26.36 -4.30 -43.47
CA GLN A 183 -25.78 -3.84 -44.73
C GLN A 183 -25.68 -4.95 -45.78
N CYS A 184 -25.35 -6.19 -45.38
CA CYS A 184 -25.46 -7.36 -46.24
C CYS A 184 -26.91 -7.65 -46.64
N ARG A 185 -27.87 -7.57 -45.70
CA ARG A 185 -29.28 -7.85 -46.00
C ARG A 185 -29.90 -6.83 -46.97
N ALA A 186 -29.51 -5.56 -46.88
CA ALA A 186 -29.92 -4.52 -47.83
C ALA A 186 -29.32 -4.71 -49.24
N SER A 187 -28.22 -5.45 -49.37
CA SER A 187 -27.56 -5.72 -50.65
C SER A 187 -28.17 -6.90 -51.42
N PHE A 188 -29.03 -7.71 -50.79
CA PHE A 188 -29.70 -8.88 -51.40
C PHE A 188 -31.18 -8.64 -51.78
N VAL A 189 -31.68 -7.40 -51.68
CA VAL A 189 -33.09 -7.05 -51.98
C VAL A 189 -33.21 -6.09 -53.19
N ASN A 190 -32.18 -6.03 -54.05
CA ASN A 190 -32.28 -5.42 -55.38
C ASN A 190 -32.20 -6.49 -56.47
#